data_AF-A0A4R8LXV6-F1
#
_entry.id   AF-A0A4R8LXV6-F1
#
_cell.length_a   1.000
_cell.length_b   1.000
_cell.length_c   1.000
_cell.angle_alpha   90.00
_cell.angle_beta   90.00
_cell.angle_gamma   90.00
#
_symmetry.space_group_name_H-M   'P 1'
#
loop_
_entity.id
_entity.type
_entity.pdbx_description
1 polymer ?
#
loop_
_entity_poly.entity_id
_entity_poly.type
_entity_poly.pdbx_seq_one_letter_code
_entity_poly.pdbx_strand_id
1 'polypeptide(L)'
;MFVVYWLEDPAAGPETGLEACSGNAPRRAAARFERFGDSELTQALAFAEDLRKRQAAGEDVSFVSLCSENPHSVGRAGVADPPADYVWTKRRR
;
A
#
# COMPACT_ATOMS: atom_id res chain seq x y z
N MET A 1 -1.11 11.26 -11.09
CA MET A 1 -1.53 9.85 -11.20
C MET A 1 -1.47 9.23 -9.83
N PHE A 2 -2.36 8.29 -9.50
CA PHE A 2 -2.30 7.53 -8.25
C PHE A 2 -2.09 6.05 -8.53
N VAL A 3 -1.29 5.40 -7.70
CA VAL A 3 -1.06 3.97 -7.75
C VAL A 3 -1.25 3.40 -6.36
N VAL A 4 -2.12 2.38 -6.25
CA VAL A 4 -2.29 1.61 -5.02
C VAL A 4 -1.53 0.31 -5.19
N TYR A 5 -0.63 0.01 -4.26
CA TYR A 5 0.11 -1.24 -4.18
C TYR A 5 -0.38 -2.07 -3.00
N TRP A 6 -0.42 -3.38 -3.16
CA TRP A 6 -0.69 -4.32 -2.07
C TRP A 6 -0.04 -5.67 -2.35
N LEU A 7 0.02 -6.50 -1.32
CA LEU A 7 0.46 -7.88 -1.39
C LEU A 7 -0.75 -8.79 -1.16
N GLU A 8 -0.88 -9.82 -1.97
CA GLU A 8 -1.85 -10.90 -1.77
C GLU A 8 -1.12 -12.23 -1.63
N ASP A 9 -1.40 -13.01 -0.59
CA ASP A 9 -0.94 -14.40 -0.56
C ASP A 9 -1.70 -15.16 -1.65
N PRO A 10 -1.03 -15.87 -2.58
CA PRO A 10 -1.75 -16.74 -3.50
C PRO A 10 -2.56 -17.72 -2.66
N ALA A 11 -3.89 -17.68 -2.82
CA ALA A 11 -4.81 -18.66 -2.23
C ALA A 11 -4.18 -20.03 -2.39
N ALA A 12 -4.08 -20.79 -1.30
CA ALA A 12 -3.54 -22.14 -1.32
C ALA A 12 -4.25 -22.93 -2.43
N GLY A 13 -3.60 -23.04 -3.59
CA GLY A 13 -4.04 -23.92 -4.65
C GLY A 13 -4.03 -25.35 -4.09
N PRO A 14 -4.79 -26.29 -4.69
CA PRO A 14 -4.82 -27.66 -4.21
C PRO A 14 -3.39 -28.17 -4.21
N GLU A 15 -2.89 -28.37 -3.00
CA GLU A 15 -1.58 -28.87 -2.67
C GLU A 15 -1.38 -30.21 -3.38
N THR A 16 -0.74 -30.15 -4.55
CA THR A 16 -0.13 -31.32 -5.18
C THR A 16 0.90 -31.84 -4.21
N GLY A 17 0.49 -32.85 -3.45
CA GLY A 17 1.28 -33.45 -2.40
C GLY A 17 2.63 -33.93 -2.91
N LEU A 18 3.68 -33.50 -2.25
CA LEU A 18 4.62 -34.34 -1.51
C LEU A 18 5.62 -33.41 -0.82
N GLU A 19 5.85 -33.65 0.47
CA GLU A 19 6.94 -33.10 1.29
C GLU A 19 7.02 -31.58 1.53
N ALA A 20 6.77 -31.17 2.77
CA ALA A 20 7.80 -30.52 3.58
C ALA A 20 7.40 -30.46 5.06
N CYS A 21 7.97 -31.37 5.85
CA CYS A 21 8.21 -31.10 7.27
C CYS A 21 9.25 -29.97 7.37
N SER A 22 8.83 -28.70 7.40
CA SER A 22 9.67 -27.60 7.90
C SER A 22 8.83 -26.35 8.08
N GLY A 23 8.71 -25.87 9.33
CA GLY A 23 8.09 -24.59 9.63
C GLY A 23 8.85 -23.43 9.00
N ASN A 24 8.09 -22.46 8.48
CA ASN A 24 8.54 -21.12 8.07
C ASN A 24 9.29 -21.01 6.73
N ALA A 25 8.73 -21.56 5.64
CA ALA A 25 9.04 -21.03 4.32
C ALA A 25 8.32 -19.67 4.15
N PRO A 26 9.00 -18.58 3.72
CA PRO A 26 8.33 -17.31 3.50
C PRO A 26 7.30 -17.50 2.38
N ARG A 27 6.02 -17.45 2.73
CA ARG A 27 4.93 -17.30 1.76
C ARG A 27 5.23 -16.07 0.93
N ARG A 28 5.58 -16.28 -0.35
CA ARG A 28 5.86 -15.20 -1.30
C ARG A 28 4.53 -14.58 -1.69
N ALA A 29 4.07 -13.61 -0.91
CA ALA A 29 2.92 -12.80 -1.27
C ALA A 29 3.18 -12.13 -2.63
N ALA A 30 2.21 -12.23 -3.53
CA ALA A 30 2.27 -11.66 -4.86
C ALA A 30 2.04 -10.16 -4.79
N ALA A 31 2.97 -9.39 -5.36
CA ALA A 31 2.81 -7.94 -5.49
C ALA A 31 1.75 -7.60 -6.54
N ARG A 32 0.81 -6.75 -6.14
CA ARG A 32 -0.30 -6.25 -6.96
C ARG A 32 -0.28 -4.72 -6.99
N PHE A 33 -0.83 -4.15 -8.05
CA PHE A 33 -1.00 -2.72 -8.17
C PHE A 33 -2.25 -2.38 -9.00
N GLU A 34 -2.81 -1.20 -8.75
CA GLU A 34 -3.92 -0.62 -9.50
C GLU A 34 -3.63 0.86 -9.74
N ARG A 35 -3.94 1.36 -10.94
CA ARG A 35 -3.65 2.73 -11.36
C ARG A 35 -4.93 3.53 -11.52
N PHE A 36 -4.87 4.78 -11.08
CA PHE A 36 -5.96 5.74 -11.17
C PHE A 36 -5.47 7.03 -11.81
N GLY A 37 -6.33 7.65 -12.60
CA GLY A 37 -6.08 8.94 -13.24
C GLY A 37 -5.95 10.09 -12.24
N ASP A 38 -5.48 11.24 -12.72
CA ASP A 38 -5.19 12.41 -11.89
C ASP A 38 -6.44 12.99 -11.22
N SER A 39 -7.61 12.81 -11.83
CA SER A 39 -8.92 13.21 -11.31
C SER A 39 -9.58 12.16 -10.41
N GLU A 40 -8.92 11.02 -10.17
CA GLU A 40 -9.54 9.83 -9.56
C GLU A 40 -9.04 9.56 -8.13
N LEU A 41 -8.55 10.58 -7.43
CA LEU A 41 -8.05 10.46 -6.04
C LEU A 41 -9.08 9.80 -5.12
N THR A 42 -10.34 10.21 -5.19
CA THR A 42 -11.41 9.65 -4.35
C THR A 42 -11.59 8.15 -4.59
N GLN A 43 -11.44 7.70 -5.83
CA GLN A 43 -11.57 6.29 -6.20
C GLN A 43 -10.36 5.48 -5.71
N ALA A 44 -9.16 6.02 -5.86
CA ALA A 44 -7.94 5.42 -5.33
C ALA A 44 -8.00 5.25 -3.80
N LEU A 45 -8.52 6.25 -3.08
CA LEU A 45 -8.71 6.20 -1.64
C LEU A 45 -9.76 5.16 -1.25
N ALA A 46 -10.92 5.13 -1.92
CA ALA A 46 -11.97 4.16 -1.65
C ALA A 46 -11.46 2.72 -1.86
N PHE A 47 -10.72 2.49 -2.95
CA PHE A 47 -10.11 1.19 -3.25
C PHE A 47 -9.11 0.76 -2.16
N ALA A 48 -8.23 1.66 -1.72
CA ALA A 48 -7.30 1.38 -0.64
C ALA A 48 -8.01 1.07 0.69
N GLU A 49 -9.13 1.75 1.00
CA GLU A 49 -9.94 1.45 2.18
C GLU A 49 -10.63 0.08 2.09
N ASP A 50 -11.11 -0.31 0.92
CA ASP A 50 -11.70 -1.63 0.74
C ASP A 50 -10.65 -2.74 0.93
N LEU A 51 -9.42 -2.54 0.45
CA LEU A 51 -8.30 -3.44 0.76
C LEU A 51 -7.99 -3.53 2.27
N ARG A 52 -8.04 -2.41 2.99
CA ARG A 52 -7.84 -2.39 4.46
C ARG A 52 -8.97 -3.10 5.20
N LYS A 53 -10.22 -3.00 4.72
CA LYS A 53 -11.35 -3.76 5.28
C LYS A 53 -11.17 -5.26 5.07
N ARG A 54 -10.73 -5.67 3.88
CA ARG A 54 -10.40 -7.09 3.57
C ARG A 54 -9.31 -7.60 4.50
N GLN A 55 -8.23 -6.82 4.67
CA GLN A 55 -7.18 -7.12 5.64
C GLN A 55 -7.73 -7.24 7.08
N ALA A 56 -8.60 -6.33 7.52
CA ALA A 56 -9.21 -6.37 8.85
C ALA A 56 -10.19 -7.55 9.04
N ALA A 57 -10.80 -8.03 7.96
CA ALA A 57 -11.62 -9.24 7.93
C ALA A 57 -10.80 -10.54 7.96
N GLY A 58 -9.46 -10.45 7.92
CA GLY A 58 -8.56 -11.60 7.94
C GLY A 58 -8.32 -12.21 6.57
N GLU A 59 -8.64 -11.51 5.47
CA GLU A 59 -8.19 -11.94 4.14
C GLU A 59 -6.68 -11.78 4.00
N ASP A 60 -6.10 -12.52 3.05
CA ASP A 60 -4.67 -12.56 2.74
C ASP A 60 -4.15 -11.29 2.03
N VAL A 61 -4.62 -10.11 2.42
CA VAL A 61 -4.20 -8.81 1.92
C VAL A 61 -3.26 -8.14 2.91
N SER A 62 -2.10 -7.69 2.46
CA SER A 62 -1.13 -6.97 3.31
C SER A 62 -0.43 -5.83 2.56
N PHE A 63 0.27 -4.96 3.31
CA PHE A 63 1.08 -3.87 2.78
C PHE A 63 0.34 -2.93 1.79
N VAL A 64 -0.85 -2.46 2.16
CA VAL A 64 -1.64 -1.54 1.33
C VAL A 64 -1.03 -0.13 1.37
N SER A 65 -0.47 0.33 0.25
CA SER A 65 0.15 1.65 0.10
C SER A 65 -0.45 2.41 -1.08
N LEU A 66 -0.69 3.72 -0.91
CA LEU A 66 -1.12 4.62 -1.98
C LEU A 66 -0.01 5.63 -2.26
N CYS A 67 0.45 5.67 -3.51
CA CYS A 67 1.47 6.58 -3.99
C CYS A 67 0.86 7.56 -5.00
N SER A 68 1.12 8.85 -4.85
CA SER A 68 0.88 9.81 -5.93
C SER A 68 2.15 9.92 -6.77
N GLU A 69 2.19 9.27 -7.92
CA GLU A 69 3.20 9.54 -8.96
C GLU A 69 2.84 10.85 -9.65
N ASN A 70 2.86 11.97 -8.91
CA ASN A 70 2.85 13.28 -9.53
C ASN A 70 4.33 13.69 -9.70
N PRO A 71 4.93 13.55 -10.90
CA PRO A 71 6.31 13.96 -11.15
C PRO A 71 6.53 15.47 -10.93
N HIS A 72 5.46 16.26 -10.83
CA HIS A 72 5.49 17.69 -10.56
C HIS A 72 5.21 18.06 -9.09
N SER A 73 4.93 17.09 -8.22
CA SER A 73 4.60 17.32 -6.81
C SER A 73 5.45 16.47 -5.85
N VAL A 74 6.70 16.22 -6.22
CA VAL A 74 7.73 16.02 -5.20
C VAL A 74 8.02 17.41 -4.62
N GLY A 75 7.89 17.57 -3.30
CA GLY A 75 8.32 18.81 -2.65
C GLY A 75 9.77 19.14 -3.05
N ARG A 76 10.15 20.42 -3.04
CA ARG A 76 11.53 20.82 -3.36
C ARG A 76 12.52 19.90 -2.62
N ALA A 77 13.46 19.31 -3.34
CA ALA A 77 14.55 18.58 -2.71
C ALA A 77 15.23 19.49 -1.67
N GLY A 78 15.38 19.02 -0.43
CA GLY A 78 15.96 19.82 0.67
C GLY A 78 14.95 20.54 1.58
N VAL A 79 13.63 20.41 1.39
CA VAL A 79 12.61 20.94 2.35
C VAL A 79 12.53 20.10 3.65
N ALA A 80 13.50 19.24 3.89
CA ALA A 80 13.70 18.64 5.21
C ALA A 80 14.26 19.64 6.24
N ASP A 81 14.83 20.77 5.77
CA ASP A 81 15.26 21.90 6.59
C ASP A 81 14.24 23.05 6.46
N PRO A 82 13.16 23.04 7.26
CA PRO A 82 12.27 24.18 7.30
C PRO A 82 13.03 25.42 7.80
N PRO A 83 12.70 26.63 7.30
CA PRO A 83 13.15 27.88 7.88
C PRO A 83 12.86 27.94 9.38
N ALA A 84 13.68 28.67 10.16
CA ALA A 84 13.55 28.75 11.62
C ALA A 84 12.19 29.31 12.09
N ASP A 85 11.46 30.00 11.21
CA ASP A 85 10.13 30.57 11.43
C ASP A 85 8.97 29.66 10.98
N TYR A 86 9.26 28.44 10.50
CA TYR A 86 8.22 27.50 10.08
C TYR A 86 7.50 26.87 11.28
N VAL A 87 6.28 27.35 11.54
CA VAL A 87 5.44 26.83 12.62
C VAL A 87 4.76 25.53 12.18
N TRP A 88 5.41 24.39 12.44
CA TRP A 88 4.71 23.10 12.36
C TRP A 88 3.84 22.93 13.62
N THR A 89 2.54 22.76 13.45
CA THR A 89 1.65 22.35 14.55
C THR A 89 0.86 21.14 14.09
N LYS A 90 1.14 19.99 14.71
CA LYS A 90 0.31 18.79 14.51
C LYS A 90 -1.05 19.07 15.15
N ARG A 91 -2.08 19.33 14.33
CA ARG A 91 -3.46 19.42 14.82
C ARG A 91 -3.83 18.09 15.48
N ARG A 92 -4.18 18.14 16.76
CA ARG A 92 -4.87 17.05 17.46
C ARG A 92 -6.35 17.44 17.52
N ARG A 93 -7.23 16.52 17.14
CA ARG A 93 -8.66 16.57 17.44
C ARG A 93 -9.00 15.39 18.32
#